data_AF-A0A8C4VYZ0-F1
#
_entry.id   AF-A0A8C4VYZ0-F1
#
_cell.length_a   1.000
_cell.length_b   1.000
_cell.length_c   1.000
_cell.angle_alpha   90.00
_cell.angle_beta   90.00
_cell.angle_gamma   90.00
#
_symmetry.space_group_name_H-M   'P 1'
#
loop_
_entity.id
_entity.type
_entity.pdbx_description
1 polymer ?
#
loop_
_entity_poly.entity_id
_entity_poly.type
_entity_poly.pdbx_seq_one_letter_code
_entity_poly.pdbx_strand_id
1 'polypeptide(L)'
;MYVTVLSCCSAMAIFAQNVQEMTYEEAAKMVKDVTDLAQKCVASKADPECLKPLTAIFLDEICHEQGLPEKYGLAACCAKADPERNECFLSHKNSTPGFISPFKRPDPEEACKQYQENRVAILGLYIYELARRHPFLYSPTILSNAGHYEEMMKGCCKADNKTACFNEKASSVIKSVKESSLVEEQTCEILKKFGERVLKALKLVQVSQKFPKIDFVTATKLATDIAHMHTECCHSDMMDCIHERLSNYVCSHKDTISTKLSDCCEKSEVERTECITELENDDKPADLSPTVREFIEDKDVCEHFAKEQDAFLAKFVYEYSRRHPEFSHLMLLRVGKGYEGLLRNCCKESNPPECYGKGEEILKKQIQEDQELMKTNCDVYKAQGEYHFQNIILVRYTKRMPQLSSKELLHFTKKLAEVGTKCCHLSEDKIFPCAETNVSIHYASSINPNVCKCCSDSYALRRPCITALGIDEKYVPVPLTPDLFTFHEDLCATEEREVHLLLVLLISLIKYKPTITDEQLKTIITSFLGMREKCCKAENSEACFGEEVAPFFSCIFNQKGRPALSKGGVVYAQS
;
A
#
# COMPACT_ATOMS: atom_id res chain seq x y z
N MET A 1 -16.67 30.37 -16.17
CA MET A 1 -17.55 29.19 -16.08
C MET A 1 -16.75 27.93 -15.73
N TYR A 2 -15.72 27.54 -16.49
CA TYR A 2 -14.86 26.39 -16.16
C TYR A 2 -14.08 26.54 -14.83
N VAL A 3 -13.46 27.70 -14.57
CA VAL A 3 -12.73 27.97 -13.31
C VAL A 3 -13.66 27.94 -12.08
N THR A 4 -14.89 28.42 -12.23
CA THR A 4 -15.90 28.43 -11.14
C THR A 4 -16.43 27.03 -10.82
N VAL A 5 -16.64 26.18 -11.84
CA VAL A 5 -17.11 24.80 -11.67
C VAL A 5 -16.02 23.89 -11.10
N LEU A 6 -14.76 24.06 -11.55
CA LEU A 6 -13.61 23.36 -10.97
C LEU A 6 -13.43 23.72 -9.48
N SER A 7 -13.68 25.00 -9.13
CA SER A 7 -13.60 25.50 -7.75
C SER A 7 -14.62 24.85 -6.82
N CYS A 8 -15.90 24.73 -7.22
CA CYS A 8 -16.92 24.11 -6.36
C CYS A 8 -16.69 22.60 -6.18
N CYS A 9 -16.26 21.89 -7.24
CA CYS A 9 -15.99 20.46 -7.18
C CYS A 9 -14.77 20.16 -6.28
N SER A 10 -13.72 20.98 -6.37
CA SER A 10 -12.54 20.87 -5.51
C SER A 10 -12.89 21.18 -4.05
N ALA A 11 -13.70 22.22 -3.80
CA ALA A 11 -14.17 22.56 -2.47
C ALA A 11 -14.96 21.41 -1.82
N MET A 12 -15.85 20.75 -2.58
CA MET A 12 -16.60 19.59 -2.10
C MET A 12 -15.66 18.46 -1.66
N ALA A 13 -14.63 18.15 -2.45
CA ALA A 13 -13.64 17.14 -2.09
C ALA A 13 -12.87 17.54 -0.82
N ILE A 14 -12.44 18.81 -0.70
CA ILE A 14 -11.68 19.30 0.45
C ILE A 14 -12.48 19.15 1.75
N PHE A 15 -13.74 19.59 1.76
CA PHE A 15 -14.60 19.45 2.93
C PHE A 15 -14.81 17.97 3.27
N ALA A 16 -15.24 17.16 2.30
CA ALA A 16 -15.50 15.74 2.50
C ALA A 16 -14.28 14.94 3.01
N GLN A 17 -13.06 15.34 2.65
CA GLN A 17 -11.84 14.71 3.16
C GLN A 17 -11.47 15.16 4.57
N ASN A 18 -11.72 16.43 4.92
CA ASN A 18 -11.38 16.97 6.25
C ASN A 18 -12.38 16.55 7.34
N VAL A 19 -13.67 16.40 7.01
CA VAL A 19 -14.68 15.87 7.93
C VAL A 19 -15.46 14.75 7.25
N GLN A 20 -14.87 13.56 7.21
CA GLN A 20 -15.42 12.43 6.46
C GLN A 20 -16.82 11.99 6.91
N GLU A 21 -17.23 12.32 8.13
CA GLU A 21 -18.56 11.99 8.68
C GLU A 21 -19.62 13.07 8.42
N MET A 22 -19.25 14.26 7.90
CA MET A 22 -20.19 15.34 7.58
C MET A 22 -21.25 14.88 6.59
N THR A 23 -22.45 15.47 6.59
CA THR A 23 -23.47 15.18 5.56
C THR A 23 -23.18 15.92 4.25
N TYR A 24 -23.81 15.47 3.15
CA TYR A 24 -23.68 16.15 1.86
C TYR A 24 -24.20 17.59 1.91
N GLU A 25 -25.29 17.83 2.64
CA GLU A 25 -25.93 19.14 2.78
C GLU A 25 -25.04 20.12 3.56
N GLU A 26 -24.40 19.65 4.64
CA GLU A 26 -23.42 20.43 5.39
C GLU A 26 -22.22 20.81 4.50
N ALA A 27 -21.69 19.85 3.74
CA ALA A 27 -20.63 20.09 2.78
C ALA A 27 -21.04 21.12 1.71
N ALA A 28 -22.22 20.94 1.11
CA ALA A 28 -22.73 21.80 0.05
C ALA A 28 -22.96 23.24 0.51
N LYS A 29 -23.36 23.43 1.78
CA LYS A 29 -23.45 24.76 2.40
C LYS A 29 -22.08 25.44 2.45
N MET A 30 -21.08 24.79 3.05
CA MET A 30 -19.73 25.35 3.14
C MET A 30 -19.09 25.57 1.77
N VAL A 31 -19.35 24.70 0.78
CA VAL A 31 -18.93 24.90 -0.62
C VAL A 31 -19.47 26.21 -1.19
N LYS A 32 -20.73 26.53 -0.89
CA LYS A 32 -21.33 27.80 -1.32
C LYS A 32 -20.62 28.98 -0.66
N ASP A 33 -20.40 28.90 0.65
CA ASP A 33 -19.81 29.99 1.43
C ASP A 33 -18.38 30.32 0.94
N VAL A 34 -17.54 29.31 0.69
CA VAL A 34 -16.20 29.54 0.10
C VAL A 34 -16.24 29.97 -1.37
N THR A 35 -17.28 29.58 -2.12
CA THR A 35 -17.45 30.03 -3.51
C THR A 35 -17.83 31.51 -3.56
N ASP A 36 -18.70 31.95 -2.64
CA ASP A 36 -19.10 33.35 -2.51
C ASP A 36 -17.89 34.21 -2.08
N LEU A 37 -17.06 33.71 -1.15
CA LEU A 37 -15.77 34.34 -0.81
C LEU A 37 -14.83 34.42 -2.03
N ALA A 38 -14.69 33.34 -2.80
CA ALA A 38 -13.85 33.35 -3.99
C ALA A 38 -14.31 34.41 -5.01
N GLN A 39 -15.62 34.57 -5.21
CA GLN A 39 -16.18 35.62 -6.07
C GLN A 39 -15.88 37.03 -5.55
N LYS A 40 -16.00 37.24 -4.22
CA LYS A 40 -15.60 38.50 -3.55
C LYS A 40 -14.11 38.79 -3.79
N CYS A 41 -13.24 37.78 -3.68
CA CYS A 41 -11.80 37.92 -3.87
C CYS A 41 -11.40 38.25 -5.31
N VAL A 42 -12.14 37.75 -6.31
CA VAL A 42 -11.96 38.15 -7.71
C VAL A 42 -12.27 39.63 -7.88
N ALA A 43 -13.28 40.15 -7.18
CA ALA A 43 -13.68 41.55 -7.24
C ALA A 43 -12.75 42.49 -6.42
N SER A 44 -12.17 42.02 -5.31
CA SER A 44 -11.32 42.82 -4.42
C SER A 44 -10.15 42.00 -3.86
N LYS A 45 -9.06 41.89 -4.62
CA LYS A 45 -7.87 41.11 -4.26
C LYS A 45 -7.13 41.58 -3.00
N ALA A 46 -7.35 42.80 -2.54
CA ALA A 46 -6.68 43.39 -1.38
C ALA A 46 -7.41 43.11 -0.05
N ASP A 47 -8.56 42.45 -0.08
CA ASP A 47 -9.28 42.06 1.13
C ASP A 47 -8.42 41.06 1.95
N PRO A 48 -8.22 41.27 3.26
CA PRO A 48 -7.41 40.39 4.10
C PRO A 48 -7.82 38.91 4.05
N GLU A 49 -9.11 38.61 3.87
CA GLU A 49 -9.59 37.22 3.76
C GLU A 49 -9.06 36.54 2.49
N CYS A 50 -8.86 37.31 1.43
CA CYS A 50 -8.37 36.82 0.13
C CYS A 50 -6.86 36.60 0.09
N LEU A 51 -6.14 37.05 1.12
CA LEU A 51 -4.69 36.88 1.27
C LEU A 51 -4.33 35.67 2.14
N LYS A 52 -5.32 35.03 2.76
CA LYS A 52 -5.10 33.83 3.57
C LYS A 52 -4.69 32.64 2.68
N PRO A 53 -3.84 31.73 3.19
CA PRO A 53 -3.64 30.43 2.56
C PRO A 53 -4.97 29.69 2.37
N LEU A 54 -5.15 28.98 1.26
CA LEU A 54 -6.40 28.30 0.95
C LEU A 54 -6.77 27.28 2.03
N THR A 55 -5.80 26.50 2.51
CA THR A 55 -5.99 25.57 3.63
C THR A 55 -6.59 26.28 4.85
N ALA A 56 -6.09 27.46 5.22
CA ALA A 56 -6.64 28.23 6.34
C ALA A 56 -8.09 28.69 6.09
N ILE A 57 -8.44 29.08 4.85
CA ILE A 57 -9.82 29.45 4.48
C ILE A 57 -10.78 28.28 4.69
N PHE A 58 -10.43 27.08 4.22
CA PHE A 58 -11.27 25.89 4.37
C PHE A 58 -11.42 25.46 5.84
N LEU A 59 -10.34 25.51 6.62
CA LEU A 59 -10.40 25.18 8.05
C LEU A 59 -11.17 26.24 8.85
N ASP A 60 -11.03 27.53 8.51
CA ASP A 60 -11.83 28.61 9.10
C ASP A 60 -13.32 28.36 8.86
N GLU A 61 -13.72 27.99 7.65
CA GLU A 61 -15.12 27.69 7.30
C GLU A 61 -15.67 26.54 8.15
N ILE A 62 -14.92 25.43 8.28
CA ILE A 62 -15.32 24.29 9.13
C ILE A 62 -15.47 24.74 10.60
N CYS A 63 -14.56 25.59 11.08
CA CYS A 63 -14.54 26.04 12.47
C CYS A 63 -15.58 27.12 12.80
N HIS A 64 -16.07 27.85 11.80
CA HIS A 64 -17.13 28.85 11.98
C HIS A 64 -18.54 28.26 11.85
N GLU A 65 -18.70 27.11 11.20
CA GLU A 65 -20.00 26.50 11.02
C GLU A 65 -20.61 26.07 12.37
N GLN A 66 -21.76 26.66 12.71
CA GLN A 66 -22.32 26.58 14.06
C GLN A 66 -22.64 25.15 14.47
N GLY A 67 -21.97 24.67 15.53
CA GLY A 67 -22.19 23.34 16.11
C GLY A 67 -21.52 22.19 15.36
N LEU A 68 -20.92 22.45 14.19
CA LEU A 68 -20.23 21.43 13.39
C LEU A 68 -18.93 20.96 14.06
N PRO A 69 -18.06 21.84 14.61
CA PRO A 69 -16.86 21.41 15.31
C PRO A 69 -17.16 20.52 16.52
N GLU A 70 -18.21 20.80 17.29
CA GLU A 70 -18.62 19.99 18.42
C GLU A 70 -19.20 18.64 17.96
N LYS A 71 -20.06 18.66 16.93
CA LYS A 71 -20.73 17.47 16.38
C LYS A 71 -19.73 16.41 15.92
N TYR A 72 -18.62 16.83 15.31
CA TYR A 72 -17.60 15.93 14.76
C TYR A 72 -16.29 15.88 15.57
N GLY A 73 -16.27 16.43 16.79
CA GLY A 73 -15.12 16.35 17.69
C GLY A 73 -13.89 17.16 17.26
N LEU A 74 -14.09 18.21 16.45
CA LEU A 74 -13.05 19.08 15.89
C LEU A 74 -12.85 20.39 16.69
N ALA A 75 -13.66 20.66 17.71
CA ALA A 75 -13.56 21.88 18.52
C ALA A 75 -12.14 22.10 19.10
N ALA A 76 -11.45 21.04 19.52
CA ALA A 76 -10.07 21.11 20.00
C ALA A 76 -9.06 21.46 18.90
N CYS A 77 -9.33 21.07 17.64
CA CYS A 77 -8.53 21.48 16.49
C CYS A 77 -8.79 22.95 16.17
N CYS A 78 -10.05 23.39 16.16
CA CYS A 78 -10.45 24.76 15.89
C CYS A 78 -9.93 25.78 16.90
N ALA A 79 -9.60 25.35 18.13
CA ALA A 79 -8.98 26.19 19.15
C ALA A 79 -7.47 26.43 18.93
N LYS A 80 -6.83 25.75 17.97
CA LYS A 80 -5.41 25.90 17.64
C LYS A 80 -5.20 26.95 16.55
N ALA A 81 -4.00 27.51 16.51
CA ALA A 81 -3.54 28.29 15.36
C ALA A 81 -2.93 27.38 14.30
N ASP A 82 -2.77 27.88 13.06
CA ASP A 82 -1.97 27.19 12.05
C ASP A 82 -0.47 27.35 12.37
N PRO A 83 0.37 26.31 12.14
CA PRO A 83 0.07 25.05 11.44
C PRO A 83 -0.52 23.93 12.31
N GLU A 84 -0.52 24.04 13.65
CA GLU A 84 -0.94 22.97 14.56
C GLU A 84 -2.43 22.59 14.41
N ARG A 85 -3.25 23.54 13.97
CA ARG A 85 -4.65 23.30 13.61
C ARG A 85 -4.76 22.33 12.44
N ASN A 86 -4.02 22.57 11.35
CA ASN A 86 -4.01 21.67 10.19
C ASN A 86 -3.51 20.27 10.59
N GLU A 87 -2.43 20.17 11.36
CA GLU A 87 -1.94 18.88 11.87
C GLU A 87 -2.99 18.13 12.71
N CYS A 88 -3.78 18.87 13.49
CA CYS A 88 -4.90 18.30 14.24
C CYS A 88 -5.97 17.74 13.29
N PHE A 89 -6.42 18.49 12.29
CA PHE A 89 -7.36 18.01 11.27
C PHE A 89 -6.83 16.76 10.52
N LEU A 90 -5.56 16.77 10.12
CA LEU A 90 -4.91 15.63 9.48
C LEU A 90 -4.94 14.37 10.35
N SER A 91 -4.82 14.51 11.67
CA SER A 91 -4.86 13.37 12.60
C SER A 91 -6.25 12.73 12.73
N HIS A 92 -7.31 13.43 12.33
CA HIS A 92 -8.69 12.93 12.30
C HIS A 92 -9.03 12.19 11.00
N LYS A 93 -8.20 12.29 9.95
CA LYS A 93 -8.40 11.54 8.70
C LYS A 93 -8.22 10.04 8.92
N ASN A 94 -9.19 9.25 8.49
CA ASN A 94 -9.25 7.82 8.70
C ASN A 94 -9.47 7.06 7.38
N SER A 95 -8.45 6.31 6.97
CA SER A 95 -8.48 5.45 5.77
C SER A 95 -8.81 3.97 6.10
N THR A 96 -9.21 3.68 7.34
CA THR A 96 -9.54 2.32 7.76
C THR A 96 -10.74 1.80 6.97
N PRO A 97 -10.65 0.61 6.33
CA PRO A 97 -11.77 0.02 5.63
C PRO A 97 -13.00 -0.13 6.52
N GLY A 98 -14.13 0.42 6.08
CA GLY A 98 -15.40 0.37 6.81
C GLY A 98 -15.64 1.51 7.81
N PHE A 99 -14.71 2.46 7.95
CA PHE A 99 -14.94 3.68 8.74
C PHE A 99 -16.16 4.46 8.23
N ILE A 100 -16.21 4.69 6.91
CA ILE A 100 -17.41 5.18 6.25
C ILE A 100 -18.27 4.01 5.83
N SER A 101 -19.56 4.08 6.16
CA SER A 101 -20.55 3.07 5.78
C SER A 101 -20.53 2.79 4.27
N PRO A 102 -20.72 1.52 3.84
CA PRO A 102 -20.78 1.18 2.42
C PRO A 102 -21.78 2.05 1.68
N PHE A 103 -21.36 2.64 0.56
CA PHE A 103 -22.23 3.45 -0.27
C PHE A 103 -23.34 2.58 -0.85
N LYS A 104 -24.59 2.93 -0.57
CA LYS A 104 -25.76 2.28 -1.16
C LYS A 104 -25.98 2.86 -2.55
N ARG A 105 -25.51 2.14 -3.57
CA ARG A 105 -25.72 2.56 -4.96
C ARG A 105 -27.22 2.56 -5.27
N PRO A 106 -27.76 3.64 -5.85
CA PRO A 106 -29.12 3.63 -6.35
C PRO A 106 -29.28 2.56 -7.43
N ASP A 107 -30.51 2.11 -7.62
CA ASP A 107 -30.87 1.26 -8.75
C ASP A 107 -30.51 1.97 -10.07
N PRO A 108 -29.99 1.26 -11.09
CA PRO A 108 -29.61 1.85 -12.38
C PRO A 108 -30.67 2.74 -13.04
N GLU A 109 -31.97 2.41 -12.93
CA GLU A 109 -33.04 3.24 -13.50
C GLU A 109 -33.19 4.55 -12.71
N GLU A 110 -33.20 4.46 -11.38
CA GLU A 110 -33.28 5.63 -10.51
C GLU A 110 -32.04 6.52 -10.65
N ALA A 111 -30.85 5.93 -10.73
CA ALA A 111 -29.60 6.64 -10.98
C ALA A 111 -29.66 7.45 -12.29
N CYS A 112 -30.18 6.84 -13.35
CA CYS A 112 -30.33 7.48 -14.64
C CYS A 112 -31.39 8.58 -14.65
N LYS A 113 -32.51 8.37 -13.95
CA LYS A 113 -33.53 9.40 -13.75
C LYS A 113 -32.95 10.61 -13.02
N GLN A 114 -32.28 10.40 -11.90
CA GLN A 114 -31.67 11.49 -11.15
C GLN A 114 -30.59 12.23 -11.95
N TYR A 115 -29.82 11.51 -12.77
CA TYR A 115 -28.83 12.12 -13.66
C TYR A 115 -29.47 13.01 -14.74
N GLN A 116 -30.61 12.59 -15.30
CA GLN A 116 -31.39 13.40 -16.25
C GLN A 116 -32.02 14.62 -15.59
N GLU A 117 -32.52 14.47 -14.36
CA GLU A 117 -33.16 15.56 -13.60
C GLU A 117 -32.14 16.59 -13.12
N ASN A 118 -31.02 16.16 -12.54
CA ASN A 118 -30.00 17.06 -12.02
C ASN A 118 -28.58 16.44 -12.10
N ARG A 119 -27.99 16.55 -13.29
CA ARG A 119 -26.60 16.14 -13.57
C ARG A 119 -25.61 16.68 -12.54
N VAL A 120 -25.72 17.96 -12.15
CA VAL A 120 -24.75 18.61 -11.25
C VAL A 120 -24.82 18.02 -9.85
N ALA A 121 -26.02 17.77 -9.33
CA ALA A 121 -26.20 17.16 -8.01
C ALA A 121 -25.64 15.73 -7.96
N ILE A 122 -25.84 14.93 -9.00
CA ILE A 122 -25.30 13.56 -9.06
C ILE A 122 -23.77 13.54 -9.09
N LEU A 123 -23.15 14.42 -9.88
CA LEU A 123 -21.70 14.51 -9.91
C LEU A 123 -21.13 15.07 -8.59
N GLY A 124 -21.81 16.04 -7.98
CA GLY A 124 -21.44 16.55 -6.65
C GLY A 124 -21.49 15.47 -5.58
N LEU A 125 -22.57 14.67 -5.55
CA LEU A 125 -22.70 13.55 -4.62
C LEU A 125 -21.62 12.48 -4.88
N TYR A 126 -21.32 12.19 -6.14
CA TYR A 126 -20.25 11.26 -6.50
C TYR A 126 -18.89 11.71 -5.96
N ILE A 127 -18.53 12.97 -6.18
CA ILE A 127 -17.28 13.57 -5.67
C ILE A 127 -17.23 13.51 -4.14
N TYR A 128 -18.32 13.89 -3.46
CA TYR A 128 -18.43 13.82 -2.00
C TYR A 128 -18.21 12.40 -1.47
N GLU A 129 -18.90 11.41 -2.03
CA GLU A 129 -18.79 10.01 -1.58
C GLU A 129 -17.42 9.40 -1.89
N LEU A 130 -16.80 9.79 -3.01
CA LEU A 130 -15.45 9.36 -3.37
C LEU A 130 -14.42 9.97 -2.41
N ALA A 131 -14.46 11.30 -2.23
CA ALA A 131 -13.53 12.05 -1.41
C ALA A 131 -13.53 11.59 0.06
N ARG A 132 -14.71 11.47 0.70
CA ARG A 132 -14.79 11.05 2.11
C ARG A 132 -14.30 9.62 2.37
N ARG A 133 -14.24 8.76 1.35
CA ARG A 133 -13.71 7.38 1.45
C ARG A 133 -12.22 7.30 1.17
N HIS A 134 -11.65 8.34 0.59
CA HIS A 134 -10.26 8.41 0.21
C HIS A 134 -9.68 9.74 0.70
N PRO A 135 -9.48 9.91 2.03
CA PRO A 135 -9.22 11.22 2.65
C PRO A 135 -7.85 11.82 2.29
N PHE A 136 -6.95 11.04 1.71
CA PHE A 136 -5.66 11.49 1.19
C PHE A 136 -5.60 11.51 -0.32
N LEU A 137 -6.65 11.05 -1.02
CA LEU A 137 -6.62 11.00 -2.48
C LEU A 137 -6.62 12.40 -3.06
N TYR A 138 -5.78 12.57 -4.05
CA TYR A 138 -5.58 13.83 -4.70
C TYR A 138 -6.80 14.33 -5.49
N SER A 139 -7.17 15.61 -5.34
CA SER A 139 -8.36 16.24 -5.93
C SER A 139 -8.50 16.08 -7.46
N PRO A 140 -7.51 16.37 -8.32
CA PRO A 140 -7.57 16.07 -9.74
C PRO A 140 -7.83 14.61 -10.08
N THR A 141 -7.40 13.64 -9.26
CA THR A 141 -7.80 12.24 -9.47
C THR A 141 -9.29 12.05 -9.22
N ILE A 142 -9.82 12.66 -8.15
CA ILE A 142 -11.26 12.67 -7.84
C ILE A 142 -12.05 13.32 -8.99
N LEU A 143 -11.56 14.43 -9.53
CA LEU A 143 -12.21 15.17 -10.63
C LEU A 143 -12.14 14.41 -11.96
N SER A 144 -10.98 13.85 -12.33
CA SER A 144 -10.83 13.01 -13.53
C SER A 144 -11.79 11.82 -13.45
N ASN A 145 -11.87 11.20 -12.28
CA ASN A 145 -12.74 10.07 -12.07
C ASN A 145 -14.23 10.44 -12.12
N ALA A 146 -14.60 11.63 -11.65
CA ALA A 146 -15.96 12.14 -11.84
C ALA A 146 -16.31 12.30 -13.34
N GLY A 147 -15.35 12.67 -14.18
CA GLY A 147 -15.48 12.65 -15.64
C GLY A 147 -15.72 11.24 -16.20
N HIS A 148 -14.91 10.27 -15.79
CA HIS A 148 -15.09 8.85 -16.18
C HIS A 148 -16.45 8.30 -15.73
N TYR A 149 -16.89 8.65 -14.52
CA TYR A 149 -18.21 8.31 -14.00
C TYR A 149 -19.32 8.95 -14.85
N GLU A 150 -19.16 10.21 -15.24
CA GLU A 150 -20.13 10.89 -16.11
C GLU A 150 -20.26 10.21 -17.48
N GLU A 151 -19.15 9.82 -18.11
CA GLU A 151 -19.17 9.10 -19.38
C GLU A 151 -19.83 7.72 -19.26
N MET A 152 -19.61 7.03 -18.14
CA MET A 152 -20.35 5.81 -17.82
C MET A 152 -21.86 6.08 -17.71
N MET A 153 -22.29 7.14 -17.01
CA MET A 153 -23.70 7.51 -16.90
C MET A 153 -24.30 7.81 -18.28
N LYS A 154 -23.65 8.63 -19.10
CA LYS A 154 -24.10 8.97 -20.46
C LYS A 154 -24.29 7.73 -21.35
N GLY A 155 -23.38 6.77 -21.25
CA GLY A 155 -23.42 5.53 -22.01
C GLY A 155 -24.46 4.54 -21.48
N CYS A 156 -24.41 4.21 -20.21
CA CYS A 156 -25.26 3.16 -19.62
C CYS A 156 -26.72 3.57 -19.48
N CYS A 157 -27.02 4.87 -19.30
CA CYS A 157 -28.42 5.32 -19.26
C CYS A 157 -29.14 5.21 -20.61
N LYS A 158 -28.40 4.99 -21.70
CA LYS A 158 -28.95 4.75 -23.05
C LYS A 158 -28.93 3.27 -23.44
N ALA A 159 -28.38 2.40 -22.60
CA ALA A 159 -28.30 0.97 -22.88
C ALA A 159 -29.65 0.30 -22.64
N ASP A 160 -29.97 -0.72 -23.45
CA ASP A 160 -31.19 -1.52 -23.30
C ASP A 160 -31.24 -2.23 -21.94
N ASN A 161 -30.08 -2.72 -21.48
CA ASN A 161 -29.91 -3.29 -20.15
C ASN A 161 -28.95 -2.43 -19.31
N LYS A 162 -29.52 -1.44 -18.62
CA LYS A 162 -28.76 -0.50 -17.77
C LYS A 162 -27.97 -1.23 -16.69
N THR A 163 -28.59 -2.20 -16.00
CA THR A 163 -27.97 -2.96 -14.92
C THR A 163 -26.73 -3.72 -15.37
N ALA A 164 -26.80 -4.42 -16.50
CA ALA A 164 -25.64 -5.11 -17.06
C ALA A 164 -24.51 -4.11 -17.39
N CYS A 165 -24.84 -2.99 -18.06
CA CYS A 165 -23.86 -1.98 -18.43
C CYS A 165 -23.14 -1.38 -17.21
N PHE A 166 -23.88 -0.99 -16.17
CA PHE A 166 -23.27 -0.43 -14.95
C PHE A 166 -22.39 -1.45 -14.22
N ASN A 167 -22.82 -2.72 -14.13
CA ASN A 167 -22.05 -3.76 -13.47
C ASN A 167 -20.71 -4.02 -14.19
N GLU A 168 -20.74 -4.00 -15.52
CA GLU A 168 -19.53 -4.17 -16.35
C GLU A 168 -18.56 -2.98 -16.17
N LYS A 169 -19.06 -1.75 -16.29
CA LYS A 169 -18.21 -0.55 -16.33
C LYS A 169 -17.76 -0.04 -14.96
N ALA A 170 -18.53 -0.25 -13.89
CA ALA A 170 -18.23 0.35 -12.58
C ALA A 170 -16.87 -0.07 -12.01
N SER A 171 -16.44 -1.30 -12.28
CA SER A 171 -15.13 -1.80 -11.84
C SER A 171 -13.98 -1.03 -12.49
N SER A 172 -14.11 -0.71 -13.78
CA SER A 172 -13.11 0.04 -14.55
C SER A 172 -13.01 1.50 -14.09
N VAL A 173 -14.15 2.15 -13.83
CA VAL A 173 -14.20 3.54 -13.36
C VAL A 173 -13.47 3.69 -12.03
N ILE A 174 -13.73 2.82 -11.05
CA ILE A 174 -13.13 2.98 -9.71
C ILE A 174 -11.70 2.41 -9.61
N LYS A 175 -11.18 1.78 -10.66
CA LYS A 175 -9.88 1.09 -10.60
C LYS A 175 -8.74 2.08 -10.35
N SER A 176 -8.64 3.14 -11.15
CA SER A 176 -7.55 4.13 -11.02
C SER A 176 -7.60 4.85 -9.68
N VAL A 177 -8.79 5.14 -9.13
CA VAL A 177 -8.95 5.69 -7.78
C VAL A 177 -8.36 4.79 -6.71
N LYS A 178 -8.68 3.49 -6.75
CA LYS A 178 -8.17 2.54 -5.74
C LYS A 178 -6.65 2.45 -5.79
N GLU A 179 -6.09 2.41 -6.99
CA GLU A 179 -4.65 2.33 -7.21
C GLU A 179 -3.96 3.62 -6.75
N SER A 180 -4.47 4.79 -7.16
CA SER A 180 -3.94 6.10 -6.74
C SER A 180 -4.09 6.36 -5.24
N SER A 181 -5.20 5.95 -4.62
CA SER A 181 -5.39 6.09 -3.16
C SER A 181 -4.33 5.31 -2.40
N LEU A 182 -4.05 4.07 -2.81
CA LEU A 182 -3.01 3.25 -2.18
C LEU A 182 -1.62 3.86 -2.36
N VAL A 183 -1.31 4.38 -3.55
CA VAL A 183 -0.03 5.06 -3.81
C VAL A 183 0.12 6.31 -2.95
N GLU A 184 -0.93 7.10 -2.78
CA GLU A 184 -0.89 8.33 -2.00
C GLU A 184 -0.78 8.04 -0.50
N GLU A 185 -1.59 7.10 0.03
CA GLU A 185 -1.49 6.63 1.42
C GLU A 185 -0.08 6.11 1.74
N GLN A 186 0.49 5.29 0.85
CA GLN A 186 1.86 4.80 0.97
C GLN A 186 2.88 5.94 0.91
N THR A 187 2.68 6.93 0.03
CA THR A 187 3.58 8.09 -0.10
C THR A 187 3.57 8.94 1.17
N CYS A 188 2.38 9.24 1.70
CA CYS A 188 2.24 10.00 2.95
C CYS A 188 2.80 9.24 4.16
N GLU A 189 2.62 7.91 4.21
CA GLU A 189 3.28 7.10 5.22
C GLU A 189 4.81 7.15 5.13
N ILE A 190 5.37 7.11 3.91
CA ILE A 190 6.82 7.20 3.70
C ILE A 190 7.33 8.54 4.19
N LEU A 191 6.68 9.62 3.78
CA LEU A 191 7.03 10.98 4.19
C LEU A 191 7.01 11.11 5.72
N LYS A 192 5.91 10.65 6.35
CA LYS A 192 5.73 10.72 7.81
C LYS A 192 6.75 9.88 8.59
N LYS A 193 7.07 8.67 8.13
CA LYS A 193 7.91 7.72 8.89
C LYS A 193 9.40 7.84 8.56
N PHE A 194 9.76 8.20 7.33
CA PHE A 194 11.14 8.16 6.85
C PHE A 194 11.65 9.50 6.30
N GLY A 195 10.78 10.50 6.18
CA GLY A 195 11.13 11.85 5.78
C GLY A 195 11.31 12.06 4.28
N GLU A 196 11.44 13.34 3.91
CA GLU A 196 11.48 13.81 2.52
C GLU A 196 12.68 13.26 1.74
N ARG A 197 13.82 13.01 2.39
CA ARG A 197 15.01 12.41 1.74
C ARG A 197 14.70 11.05 1.13
N VAL A 198 13.98 10.19 1.85
CA VAL A 198 13.60 8.86 1.36
C VAL A 198 12.55 8.97 0.26
N LEU A 199 11.61 9.91 0.40
CA LEU A 199 10.62 10.18 -0.65
C LEU A 199 11.31 10.64 -1.95
N LYS A 200 12.24 11.60 -1.89
CA LYS A 200 13.02 12.07 -3.05
C LYS A 200 13.80 10.93 -3.71
N ALA A 201 14.42 10.06 -2.93
CA ALA A 201 15.11 8.89 -3.48
C ALA A 201 14.13 7.96 -4.23
N LEU A 202 12.94 7.70 -3.67
CA LEU A 202 11.91 6.91 -4.35
C LEU A 202 11.44 7.58 -5.64
N LYS A 203 11.16 8.88 -5.62
CA LYS A 203 10.73 9.62 -6.82
C LYS A 203 11.83 9.68 -7.87
N LEU A 204 13.11 9.78 -7.47
CA LEU A 204 14.24 9.71 -8.38
C LEU A 204 14.33 8.36 -9.07
N VAL A 205 14.18 7.26 -8.32
CA VAL A 205 14.11 5.90 -8.89
C VAL A 205 12.99 5.79 -9.94
N GLN A 206 11.78 6.23 -9.57
CA GLN A 206 10.60 6.20 -10.45
C GLN A 206 10.81 7.02 -11.74
N VAL A 207 11.28 8.26 -11.61
CA VAL A 207 11.57 9.15 -12.73
C VAL A 207 12.67 8.58 -13.63
N SER A 208 13.72 8.02 -13.04
CA SER A 208 14.87 7.47 -13.79
C SER A 208 14.50 6.22 -14.59
N GLN A 209 13.61 5.37 -14.07
CA GLN A 209 13.09 4.22 -14.81
C GLN A 209 12.05 4.62 -15.87
N LYS A 210 11.19 5.59 -15.55
CA LYS A 210 10.13 6.03 -16.47
C LYS A 210 10.68 6.81 -17.65
N PHE A 211 11.68 7.64 -17.41
CA PHE A 211 12.30 8.54 -18.39
C PHE A 211 13.82 8.32 -18.45
N PRO A 212 14.30 7.13 -18.87
CA PRO A 212 15.71 6.76 -18.79
C PRO A 212 16.61 7.56 -19.74
N LYS A 213 16.09 8.45 -20.59
CA LYS A 213 16.87 9.29 -21.52
C LYS A 213 17.26 10.65 -20.93
N ILE A 214 16.56 11.12 -19.89
CA ILE A 214 16.82 12.45 -19.31
C ILE A 214 18.16 12.49 -18.59
N ASP A 215 18.77 13.66 -18.51
CA ASP A 215 19.98 13.90 -17.73
C ASP A 215 19.69 13.92 -16.21
N PHE A 216 20.75 13.80 -15.41
CA PHE A 216 20.67 13.75 -13.94
C PHE A 216 20.05 15.01 -13.32
N VAL A 217 20.32 16.20 -13.88
CA VAL A 217 19.81 17.47 -13.35
C VAL A 217 18.30 17.52 -13.53
N THR A 218 17.82 17.19 -14.73
CA THR A 218 16.40 17.10 -15.06
C THR A 218 15.71 16.03 -14.20
N ALA A 219 16.31 14.85 -14.04
CA ALA A 219 15.75 13.79 -13.20
C ALA A 219 15.60 14.21 -11.73
N THR A 220 16.64 14.84 -11.18
CA THR A 220 16.66 15.29 -9.78
C THR A 220 15.68 16.44 -9.55
N LYS A 221 15.55 17.35 -10.52
CA LYS A 221 14.53 18.42 -10.49
C LYS A 221 13.13 17.82 -10.46
N LEU A 222 12.79 16.93 -11.40
CA LEU A 222 11.49 16.27 -11.44
C LEU A 222 11.20 15.49 -10.15
N ALA A 223 12.17 14.73 -9.65
CA ALA A 223 12.03 13.99 -8.39
C ALA A 223 11.77 14.91 -7.19
N THR A 224 12.43 16.07 -7.14
CA THR A 224 12.26 17.09 -6.10
C THR A 224 10.89 17.75 -6.20
N ASP A 225 10.48 18.16 -7.40
CA ASP A 225 9.17 18.79 -7.63
C ASP A 225 8.03 17.82 -7.29
N ILE A 226 8.17 16.54 -7.66
CA ILE A 226 7.19 15.48 -7.32
C ILE A 226 7.15 15.23 -5.81
N ALA A 227 8.30 15.13 -5.14
CA ALA A 227 8.35 14.92 -3.70
C ALA A 227 7.76 16.11 -2.93
N HIS A 228 8.01 17.35 -3.38
CA HIS A 228 7.42 18.56 -2.81
C HIS A 228 5.90 18.55 -2.99
N MET A 229 5.41 18.27 -4.19
CA MET A 229 3.97 18.20 -4.44
C MET A 229 3.29 17.16 -3.56
N HIS A 230 3.83 15.93 -3.44
CA HIS A 230 3.28 14.95 -2.48
C HIS A 230 3.37 15.43 -1.03
N THR A 231 4.39 16.21 -0.67
CA THR A 231 4.48 16.82 0.67
C THR A 231 3.29 17.73 0.91
N GLU A 232 2.95 18.61 -0.03
CA GLU A 232 1.75 19.47 0.06
C GLU A 232 0.46 18.65 0.10
N CYS A 233 0.33 17.63 -0.77
CA CYS A 233 -0.82 16.73 -0.81
C CYS A 233 -1.06 16.03 0.53
N CYS A 234 -0.01 15.51 1.16
CA CYS A 234 -0.09 14.83 2.44
C CYS A 234 -0.42 15.77 3.60
N HIS A 235 -0.11 17.07 3.47
CA HIS A 235 -0.55 18.11 4.41
C HIS A 235 -1.94 18.65 4.08
N SER A 236 -2.64 18.06 3.11
CA SER A 236 -3.96 18.47 2.64
C SER A 236 -4.04 19.89 2.07
N ASP A 237 -2.90 20.43 1.63
CA ASP A 237 -2.90 21.64 0.80
C ASP A 237 -3.23 21.26 -0.64
N MET A 238 -4.51 21.01 -0.90
CA MET A 238 -4.96 20.43 -2.17
C MET A 238 -4.74 21.35 -3.38
N MET A 239 -4.50 22.65 -3.16
CA MET A 239 -4.30 23.63 -4.22
C MET A 239 -2.82 23.76 -4.59
N ASP A 240 -1.91 23.76 -3.61
CA ASP A 240 -0.47 23.64 -3.90
C ASP A 240 -0.05 22.22 -4.31
N CYS A 241 -0.88 21.23 -3.97
CA CYS A 241 -0.83 19.88 -4.51
C CYS A 241 -1.23 19.80 -6.00
N ILE A 242 -1.74 20.88 -6.64
CA ILE A 242 -2.15 20.87 -8.06
C ILE A 242 -0.95 20.65 -9.02
N HIS A 243 -1.04 19.57 -9.81
CA HIS A 243 -0.01 18.97 -10.67
C HIS A 243 0.21 19.77 -11.94
N GLU A 244 -0.64 20.75 -12.23
CA GLU A 244 -0.61 21.54 -13.46
C GLU A 244 0.79 22.10 -13.73
N ARG A 245 1.48 22.57 -12.69
CA ARG A 245 2.85 23.09 -12.84
C ARG A 245 3.83 22.00 -13.29
N LEU A 246 3.71 20.78 -12.76
CA LEU A 246 4.57 19.66 -13.11
C LEU A 246 4.22 19.08 -14.49
N SER A 247 2.94 18.85 -14.78
CA SER A 247 2.49 18.31 -16.06
C SER A 247 2.79 19.27 -17.21
N ASN A 248 2.65 20.59 -16.99
CA ASN A 248 3.05 21.62 -17.94
C ASN A 248 4.57 21.67 -18.15
N TYR A 249 5.36 21.50 -17.09
CA TYR A 249 6.82 21.40 -17.22
C TYR A 249 7.22 20.17 -18.04
N VAL A 250 6.65 19.00 -17.73
CA VAL A 250 6.92 17.76 -18.46
C VAL A 250 6.54 17.91 -19.94
N CYS A 251 5.38 18.49 -20.25
CA CYS A 251 4.94 18.66 -21.62
C CYS A 251 5.71 19.72 -22.42
N SER A 252 6.15 20.81 -21.78
CA SER A 252 7.01 21.81 -22.42
C SER A 252 8.42 21.30 -22.73
N HIS A 253 8.84 20.20 -22.09
CA HIS A 253 10.14 19.56 -22.30
C HIS A 253 10.00 18.14 -22.88
N LYS A 254 8.83 17.79 -23.42
CA LYS A 254 8.47 16.40 -23.79
C LYS A 254 9.50 15.71 -24.67
N ASP A 255 10.06 16.43 -25.65
CA ASP A 255 11.01 15.89 -26.63
C ASP A 255 12.35 15.48 -25.99
N THR A 256 12.70 16.11 -24.86
CA THR A 256 13.88 15.75 -24.06
C THR A 256 13.58 14.73 -22.99
N ILE A 257 12.32 14.64 -22.54
CA ILE A 257 11.91 13.78 -21.43
C ILE A 257 11.60 12.36 -21.89
N SER A 258 10.73 12.22 -22.88
CA SER A 258 10.32 10.90 -23.36
C SER A 258 9.62 10.97 -24.70
N THR A 259 9.93 9.99 -25.54
CA THR A 259 9.28 9.83 -26.85
C THR A 259 7.81 9.44 -26.75
N LYS A 260 7.35 9.00 -25.56
CA LYS A 260 5.99 8.50 -25.31
C LYS A 260 5.05 9.58 -24.76
N LEU A 261 5.49 10.83 -24.58
CA LEU A 261 4.69 11.88 -23.92
C LEU A 261 3.70 12.61 -24.84
N SER A 262 3.83 12.50 -26.16
CA SER A 262 3.06 13.31 -27.12
C SER A 262 1.54 13.20 -26.89
N ASP A 263 1.01 11.97 -26.85
CA ASP A 263 -0.42 11.72 -26.70
C ASP A 263 -0.97 12.23 -25.37
N CYS A 264 -0.19 12.15 -24.28
CA CYS A 264 -0.60 12.67 -22.99
C CYS A 264 -0.61 14.20 -22.96
N CYS A 265 0.33 14.85 -23.63
CA CYS A 265 0.44 16.30 -23.64
C CYS A 265 -0.63 17.00 -24.46
N GLU A 266 -1.33 16.27 -25.35
CA GLU A 266 -2.48 16.75 -26.10
C GLU A 266 -3.80 16.65 -25.32
N LYS A 267 -3.82 15.90 -24.21
CA LYS A 267 -5.01 15.77 -23.36
C LYS A 267 -5.33 17.04 -22.57
N SER A 268 -6.58 17.09 -22.10
CA SER A 268 -7.04 18.14 -21.19
C SER A 268 -6.23 18.15 -19.90
N GLU A 269 -6.25 19.28 -19.19
CA GLU A 269 -5.49 19.47 -17.95
C GLU A 269 -5.74 18.39 -16.89
N VAL A 270 -7.00 17.99 -16.74
CA VAL A 270 -7.44 16.96 -15.79
C VAL A 270 -6.94 15.57 -16.19
N GLU A 271 -7.02 15.22 -17.47
CA GLU A 271 -6.64 13.88 -17.98
C GLU A 271 -5.13 13.73 -18.22
N ARG A 272 -4.42 14.85 -18.43
CA ARG A 272 -2.99 14.86 -18.75
C ARG A 272 -2.16 14.24 -17.62
N THR A 273 -2.46 14.60 -16.38
CA THR A 273 -1.71 14.11 -15.21
C THR A 273 -1.87 12.60 -15.03
N GLU A 274 -3.10 12.09 -15.16
CA GLU A 274 -3.39 10.65 -15.12
C GLU A 274 -2.64 9.93 -16.23
N CYS A 275 -2.73 10.42 -17.48
CA CYS A 275 -2.01 9.84 -18.62
C CYS A 275 -0.48 9.80 -18.42
N ILE A 276 0.12 10.91 -17.98
CA ILE A 276 1.57 10.96 -17.72
C ILE A 276 1.93 9.94 -16.63
N THR A 277 1.12 9.82 -15.59
CA THR A 277 1.37 8.89 -14.47
C THR A 277 1.29 7.43 -14.90
N GLU A 278 0.29 7.08 -15.73
CA GLU A 278 0.05 5.72 -16.24
C GLU A 278 0.97 5.33 -17.40
N LEU A 279 1.68 6.30 -17.99
CA LEU A 279 2.58 6.05 -19.11
C LEU A 279 3.63 4.97 -18.78
N GLU A 280 3.81 4.01 -19.68
CA GLU A 280 4.86 3.00 -19.55
C GLU A 280 6.26 3.64 -19.59
N ASN A 281 7.24 2.93 -19.05
CA ASN A 281 8.64 3.35 -19.10
C ASN A 281 9.10 3.55 -20.56
N ASP A 282 9.84 4.61 -20.84
CA ASP A 282 10.47 4.79 -22.15
C ASP A 282 11.62 3.78 -22.34
N ASP A 283 12.03 3.59 -23.59
CA ASP A 283 13.04 2.60 -23.93
C ASP A 283 14.40 3.00 -23.35
N LYS A 284 15.07 2.03 -22.72
CA LYS A 284 16.44 2.20 -22.21
C LYS A 284 17.36 2.64 -23.37
N PRO A 285 18.16 3.71 -23.20
CA PRO A 285 19.12 4.10 -24.22
C PRO A 285 20.13 2.98 -24.53
N ALA A 286 20.37 2.72 -25.82
CA ALA A 286 21.16 1.58 -26.29
C ALA A 286 22.66 1.67 -25.95
N ASP A 287 23.15 2.88 -25.68
CA ASP A 287 24.54 3.21 -25.38
C ASP A 287 24.88 3.13 -23.88
N LEU A 288 23.89 2.89 -23.01
CA LEU A 288 24.14 2.75 -21.57
C LEU A 288 24.83 1.42 -21.26
N SER A 289 26.07 1.51 -20.77
CA SER A 289 26.78 0.40 -20.13
C SER A 289 25.91 -0.21 -19.01
N PRO A 290 25.81 -1.54 -18.90
CA PRO A 290 25.07 -2.19 -17.81
C PRO A 290 25.72 -1.97 -16.44
N THR A 291 27.01 -1.61 -16.39
CA THR A 291 27.75 -1.40 -15.14
C THR A 291 27.98 0.08 -14.85
N VAL A 292 27.95 0.45 -13.58
CA VAL A 292 28.19 1.82 -13.08
C VAL A 292 29.62 1.98 -12.56
N ARG A 293 30.61 1.79 -13.45
CA ARG A 293 32.03 1.68 -13.09
C ARG A 293 32.58 2.91 -12.39
N GLU A 294 32.08 4.10 -12.74
CA GLU A 294 32.51 5.35 -12.11
C GLU A 294 32.27 5.40 -10.59
N PHE A 295 31.43 4.51 -10.04
CA PHE A 295 31.15 4.41 -8.60
C PHE A 295 32.00 3.35 -7.88
N ILE A 296 32.80 2.56 -8.60
CA ILE A 296 33.60 1.48 -8.00
C ILE A 296 35.06 1.44 -8.47
N GLU A 297 35.38 2.02 -9.62
CA GLU A 297 36.74 2.06 -10.18
C GLU A 297 37.44 3.40 -9.94
N ASP A 298 36.69 4.50 -9.79
CA ASP A 298 37.24 5.82 -9.51
C ASP A 298 37.91 5.84 -8.13
N LYS A 299 39.11 6.42 -8.03
CA LYS A 299 39.89 6.50 -6.78
C LYS A 299 39.35 7.57 -5.83
N ASP A 300 38.61 8.53 -6.36
CA ASP A 300 38.14 9.70 -5.63
C ASP A 300 36.71 9.52 -5.09
N VAL A 301 36.14 8.30 -5.19
CA VAL A 301 34.80 7.94 -4.68
C VAL A 301 34.58 8.38 -3.23
N CYS A 302 35.57 8.14 -2.36
CA CYS A 302 35.46 8.53 -0.95
C CYS A 302 35.53 10.04 -0.74
N GLU A 303 36.27 10.78 -1.58
CA GLU A 303 36.29 12.24 -1.55
C GLU A 303 34.93 12.81 -1.98
N HIS A 304 34.40 12.33 -3.10
CA HIS A 304 33.07 12.72 -3.58
C HIS A 304 31.97 12.40 -2.56
N PHE A 305 32.02 11.21 -1.96
CA PHE A 305 31.08 10.80 -0.92
C PHE A 305 31.18 11.66 0.35
N ALA A 306 32.39 12.06 0.75
CA ALA A 306 32.58 12.91 1.92
C ALA A 306 32.12 14.36 1.69
N LYS A 307 32.32 14.89 0.47
CA LYS A 307 32.01 16.29 0.13
C LYS A 307 30.51 16.51 -0.14
N GLU A 308 29.88 15.61 -0.90
CA GLU A 308 28.52 15.78 -1.43
C GLU A 308 27.70 14.49 -1.28
N GLN A 309 27.67 13.95 -0.05
CA GLN A 309 27.11 12.62 0.24
C GLN A 309 25.77 12.33 -0.46
N ASP A 310 24.77 13.19 -0.29
CA ASP A 310 23.42 12.94 -0.81
C ASP A 310 23.35 13.08 -2.34
N ALA A 311 24.05 14.06 -2.92
CA ALA A 311 24.08 14.24 -4.37
C ALA A 311 24.83 13.09 -5.06
N PHE A 312 25.92 12.61 -4.47
CA PHE A 312 26.69 11.47 -4.97
C PHE A 312 25.88 10.18 -4.95
N LEU A 313 25.17 9.91 -3.84
CA LEU A 313 24.26 8.76 -3.74
C LEU A 313 23.06 8.89 -4.69
N ALA A 314 22.50 10.09 -4.86
CA ALA A 314 21.43 10.33 -5.82
C ALA A 314 21.89 10.03 -7.25
N LYS A 315 23.11 10.43 -7.63
CA LYS A 315 23.67 10.11 -8.94
C LYS A 315 23.84 8.61 -9.14
N PHE A 316 24.34 7.89 -8.14
CA PHE A 316 24.43 6.42 -8.17
C PHE A 316 23.04 5.79 -8.40
N VAL A 317 22.05 6.19 -7.61
CA VAL A 317 20.68 5.67 -7.72
C VAL A 317 20.07 5.99 -9.10
N TYR A 318 20.26 7.20 -9.62
CA TYR A 318 19.81 7.59 -10.95
C TYR A 318 20.44 6.72 -12.05
N GLU A 319 21.77 6.59 -12.06
CA GLU A 319 22.48 5.81 -13.08
C GLU A 319 22.09 4.32 -13.00
N TYR A 320 21.99 3.76 -11.79
CA TYR A 320 21.58 2.37 -11.62
C TYR A 320 20.12 2.14 -12.05
N SER A 321 19.20 3.04 -11.65
CA SER A 321 17.77 2.90 -11.95
C SER A 321 17.48 2.93 -13.45
N ARG A 322 18.05 3.89 -14.19
CA ARG A 322 17.83 4.00 -15.66
C ARG A 322 18.42 2.84 -16.46
N ARG A 323 19.35 2.07 -15.88
CA ARG A 323 19.96 0.88 -16.49
C ARG A 323 19.16 -0.40 -16.25
N HIS A 324 18.32 -0.41 -15.22
CA HIS A 324 17.69 -1.62 -14.69
C HIS A 324 16.15 -1.49 -14.56
N PRO A 325 15.41 -1.37 -15.68
CA PRO A 325 13.94 -1.33 -15.66
C PRO A 325 13.30 -2.65 -15.17
N GLU A 326 14.05 -3.75 -15.18
CA GLU A 326 13.64 -5.07 -14.67
C GLU A 326 13.62 -5.15 -13.13
N PHE A 327 14.22 -4.18 -12.43
CA PHE A 327 14.19 -4.13 -10.97
C PHE A 327 13.00 -3.32 -10.46
N SER A 328 12.47 -3.71 -9.31
CA SER A 328 11.46 -2.91 -8.62
C SER A 328 12.06 -1.61 -8.08
N HIS A 329 11.20 -0.61 -7.82
CA HIS A 329 11.64 0.62 -7.17
C HIS A 329 12.27 0.37 -5.78
N LEU A 330 11.71 -0.56 -5.01
CA LEU A 330 12.21 -0.91 -3.67
C LEU A 330 13.57 -1.63 -3.74
N MET A 331 13.82 -2.43 -4.78
CA MET A 331 15.11 -3.05 -5.02
C MET A 331 16.18 -2.00 -5.30
N LEU A 332 15.88 -1.03 -6.16
CA LEU A 332 16.81 0.04 -6.50
C LEU A 332 17.15 0.90 -5.28
N LEU A 333 16.17 1.18 -4.41
CA LEU A 333 16.43 1.82 -3.12
C LEU A 333 17.29 0.95 -2.20
N ARG A 334 17.11 -0.38 -2.22
CA ARG A 334 17.92 -1.32 -1.45
C ARG A 334 19.37 -1.35 -1.94
N VAL A 335 19.58 -1.37 -3.25
CA VAL A 335 20.91 -1.27 -3.88
C VAL A 335 21.58 0.05 -3.49
N GLY A 336 20.86 1.18 -3.59
CA GLY A 336 21.35 2.48 -3.13
C GLY A 336 21.75 2.50 -1.65
N LYS A 337 20.92 1.87 -0.79
CA LYS A 337 21.20 1.76 0.65
C LYS A 337 22.40 0.85 0.95
N GLY A 338 22.52 -0.26 0.22
CA GLY A 338 23.66 -1.17 0.31
C GLY A 338 24.96 -0.49 -0.08
N TYR A 339 24.94 0.29 -1.17
CA TYR A 339 26.08 1.08 -1.61
C TYR A 339 26.46 2.19 -0.60
N GLU A 340 25.48 2.90 -0.04
CA GLU A 340 25.75 3.84 1.07
C GLU A 340 26.45 3.13 2.25
N GLY A 341 25.97 1.95 2.64
CA GLY A 341 26.57 1.16 3.72
C GLY A 341 28.00 0.71 3.40
N LEU A 342 28.23 0.28 2.16
CA LEU A 342 29.56 -0.09 1.66
C LEU A 342 30.55 1.08 1.80
N LEU A 343 30.20 2.27 1.31
CA LEU A 343 31.09 3.44 1.38
C LEU A 343 31.35 3.89 2.81
N ARG A 344 30.34 3.86 3.69
CA ARG A 344 30.51 4.18 5.12
C ARG A 344 31.49 3.28 5.85
N ASN A 345 31.71 2.07 5.33
CA ASN A 345 32.70 1.11 5.85
C ASN A 345 34.04 1.28 5.11
N CYS A 346 34.04 1.15 3.79
CA CYS A 346 35.25 1.15 2.97
C CYS A 346 36.05 2.45 3.03
N CYS A 347 35.39 3.61 3.13
CA CYS A 347 36.10 4.89 3.21
C CYS A 347 36.83 5.13 4.54
N LYS A 348 36.75 4.19 5.49
CA LYS A 348 37.52 4.18 6.74
C LYS A 348 38.66 3.15 6.74
N GLU A 349 38.72 2.29 5.72
CA GLU A 349 39.75 1.26 5.59
C GLU A 349 41.07 1.85 5.11
N SER A 350 42.17 1.12 5.30
CA SER A 350 43.50 1.55 4.83
C SER A 350 43.63 1.62 3.31
N ASN A 351 42.82 0.84 2.59
CA ASN A 351 42.76 0.84 1.13
C ASN A 351 41.30 0.89 0.63
N PRO A 352 40.67 2.09 0.63
CA PRO A 352 39.28 2.22 0.23
C PRO A 352 38.97 1.70 -1.19
N PRO A 353 39.78 1.98 -2.23
CA PRO A 353 39.52 1.47 -3.59
C PRO A 353 39.43 -0.05 -3.69
N GLU A 354 40.28 -0.78 -2.95
CA GLU A 354 40.21 -2.23 -2.93
C GLU A 354 38.94 -2.74 -2.22
N CYS A 355 38.45 -2.01 -1.21
CA CYS A 355 37.24 -2.36 -0.49
C CYS A 355 35.98 -2.08 -1.32
N TYR A 356 35.78 -0.86 -1.81
CA TYR A 356 34.57 -0.52 -2.57
C TYR A 356 34.60 -1.06 -4.01
N GLY A 357 35.77 -1.40 -4.56
CA GLY A 357 35.90 -2.08 -5.85
C GLY A 357 35.20 -3.45 -5.90
N LYS A 358 34.94 -4.07 -4.73
CA LYS A 358 34.14 -5.30 -4.59
C LYS A 358 32.63 -5.03 -4.51
N GLY A 359 32.21 -3.76 -4.60
CA GLY A 359 30.83 -3.33 -4.42
C GLY A 359 29.87 -4.00 -5.40
N GLU A 360 30.24 -4.14 -6.67
CA GLU A 360 29.39 -4.79 -7.67
C GLU A 360 29.12 -6.26 -7.34
N GLU A 361 30.11 -7.00 -6.84
CA GLU A 361 29.93 -8.40 -6.40
C GLU A 361 28.97 -8.48 -5.21
N ILE A 362 29.16 -7.62 -4.21
CA ILE A 362 28.32 -7.57 -3.01
C ILE A 362 26.87 -7.22 -3.38
N LEU A 363 26.66 -6.23 -4.24
CA LEU A 363 25.34 -5.81 -4.69
C LEU A 363 24.68 -6.89 -5.56
N LYS A 364 25.42 -7.54 -6.47
CA LYS A 364 24.91 -8.66 -7.28
C LYS A 364 24.45 -9.82 -6.42
N LYS A 365 25.20 -10.17 -5.36
CA LYS A 365 24.81 -11.24 -4.45
C LYS A 365 23.46 -10.94 -3.77
N GLN A 366 23.28 -9.72 -3.27
CA GLN A 366 22.00 -9.31 -2.68
C GLN A 366 20.85 -9.37 -3.70
N ILE A 367 21.11 -8.97 -4.95
CA ILE A 367 20.13 -9.06 -6.03
C ILE A 367 19.72 -10.50 -6.31
N GLN A 368 20.69 -11.40 -6.39
CA GLN A 368 20.44 -12.82 -6.63
C GLN A 368 19.63 -13.47 -5.51
N GLU A 369 19.96 -13.20 -4.24
CA GLU A 369 19.21 -13.72 -3.09
C GLU A 369 17.72 -13.32 -3.13
N ASP A 370 17.44 -12.08 -3.53
CA ASP A 370 16.07 -11.58 -3.64
C ASP A 370 15.31 -12.17 -4.85
N GLN A 371 15.98 -12.30 -5.99
CA GLN A 371 15.43 -12.95 -7.18
C GLN A 371 15.13 -14.44 -6.93
N GLU A 372 16.03 -15.16 -6.27
CA GLU A 372 15.86 -16.57 -5.91
C GLU A 372 14.68 -16.80 -4.96
N LEU A 373 14.52 -15.92 -3.96
CA LEU A 373 13.36 -15.97 -3.06
C LEU A 373 12.04 -15.81 -3.83
N MET A 374 11.98 -14.85 -4.75
CA MET A 374 10.78 -14.59 -5.55
C MET A 374 10.47 -15.76 -6.49
N LYS A 375 11.49 -16.26 -7.18
CA LYS A 375 11.40 -17.43 -8.05
C LYS A 375 10.86 -18.64 -7.29
N THR A 376 11.45 -18.95 -6.14
CA THR A 376 11.01 -20.06 -5.28
C THR A 376 9.54 -19.94 -4.89
N ASN A 377 9.09 -18.74 -4.50
CA ASN A 377 7.69 -18.51 -4.15
C ASN A 377 6.76 -18.70 -5.36
N CYS A 378 7.14 -18.19 -6.53
CA CYS A 378 6.34 -18.36 -7.73
C CYS A 378 6.33 -19.80 -8.26
N ASP A 379 7.42 -20.55 -8.12
CA ASP A 379 7.48 -21.96 -8.48
C ASP A 379 6.55 -22.79 -7.59
N VAL A 380 6.54 -22.52 -6.29
CA VAL A 380 5.58 -23.14 -5.35
C VAL A 380 4.14 -22.79 -5.72
N TYR A 381 3.86 -21.51 -6.00
CA TYR A 381 2.53 -21.06 -6.40
C TYR A 381 2.07 -21.75 -7.69
N LYS A 382 2.92 -21.81 -8.73
CA LYS A 382 2.61 -22.47 -10.00
C LYS A 382 2.36 -23.97 -9.83
N ALA A 383 3.14 -24.62 -8.97
CA ALA A 383 3.05 -26.07 -8.76
C ALA A 383 1.86 -26.50 -7.89
N GLN A 384 1.46 -25.69 -6.90
CA GLN A 384 0.50 -26.11 -5.85
C GLN A 384 -0.77 -25.24 -5.80
N GLY A 385 -0.82 -24.15 -6.55
CA GLY A 385 -1.94 -23.20 -6.60
C GLY A 385 -1.99 -22.25 -5.41
N GLU A 386 -2.90 -21.27 -5.51
CA GLU A 386 -3.06 -20.17 -4.55
C GLU A 386 -3.32 -20.66 -3.12
N TYR A 387 -4.21 -21.64 -2.95
CA TYR A 387 -4.60 -22.15 -1.63
C TYR A 387 -3.41 -22.74 -0.85
N HIS A 388 -2.63 -23.62 -1.49
CA HIS A 388 -1.46 -24.22 -0.84
C HIS A 388 -0.38 -23.19 -0.55
N PHE A 389 -0.19 -22.23 -1.47
CA PHE A 389 0.73 -21.13 -1.25
C PHE A 389 0.30 -20.24 -0.07
N GLN A 390 -1.00 -19.96 0.07
CA GLN A 390 -1.55 -19.26 1.23
C GLN A 390 -1.26 -20.01 2.53
N ASN A 391 -1.42 -21.34 2.57
CA ASN A 391 -1.12 -22.15 3.75
C ASN A 391 0.34 -21.98 4.19
N ILE A 392 1.28 -22.02 3.24
CA ILE A 392 2.71 -21.84 3.51
C ILE A 392 2.98 -20.44 4.08
N ILE A 393 2.37 -19.40 3.49
CA ILE A 393 2.50 -18.02 3.99
C ILE A 393 1.88 -17.91 5.39
N LEU A 394 0.71 -18.52 5.63
CA LEU A 394 0.01 -18.50 6.90
C LEU A 394 0.84 -19.10 8.02
N VAL A 395 1.48 -20.24 7.78
CA VAL A 395 2.39 -20.84 8.76
C VAL A 395 3.55 -19.89 9.09
N ARG A 396 4.22 -19.34 8.05
CA ARG A 396 5.36 -18.42 8.23
C ARG A 396 4.97 -17.16 9.00
N TYR A 397 3.88 -16.50 8.61
CA TYR A 397 3.48 -15.23 9.22
C TYR A 397 2.80 -15.38 10.57
N THR A 398 2.14 -16.50 10.86
CA THR A 398 1.64 -16.77 12.21
C THR A 398 2.79 -16.95 13.19
N LYS A 399 3.90 -17.59 12.78
CA LYS A 399 5.11 -17.71 13.61
C LYS A 399 5.77 -16.34 13.88
N ARG A 400 5.80 -15.46 12.86
CA ARG A 400 6.40 -14.11 12.94
C ARG A 400 5.57 -13.11 13.72
N MET A 401 4.24 -13.23 13.63
CA MET A 401 3.27 -12.24 14.10
C MET A 401 2.10 -12.91 14.84
N PRO A 402 2.34 -13.77 15.85
CA PRO A 402 1.29 -14.53 16.52
C PRO A 402 0.29 -13.66 17.30
N GLN A 403 0.59 -12.38 17.51
CA GLN A 403 -0.29 -11.39 18.15
C GLN A 403 -1.50 -11.02 17.29
N LEU A 404 -1.40 -11.08 15.96
CA LEU A 404 -2.51 -10.77 15.07
C LEU A 404 -3.67 -11.74 15.27
N SER A 405 -4.91 -11.28 15.19
CA SER A 405 -6.09 -12.15 15.23
C SER A 405 -6.10 -13.12 14.04
N SER A 406 -6.83 -14.24 14.16
CA SER A 406 -6.97 -15.19 13.06
C SER A 406 -7.57 -14.52 11.81
N LYS A 407 -8.54 -13.62 11.99
CA LYS A 407 -9.15 -12.86 10.88
C LYS A 407 -8.12 -11.99 10.16
N GLU A 408 -7.27 -11.28 10.90
CA GLU A 408 -6.21 -10.45 10.32
C GLU A 408 -5.18 -11.30 9.58
N LEU A 409 -4.69 -12.40 10.17
CA LEU A 409 -3.74 -13.30 9.52
C LEU A 409 -4.31 -13.91 8.23
N LEU A 410 -5.56 -14.39 8.26
CA LEU A 410 -6.23 -14.94 7.07
C LEU A 410 -6.36 -13.90 5.96
N HIS A 411 -6.85 -12.70 6.30
CA HIS A 411 -7.02 -11.62 5.35
C HIS A 411 -5.68 -11.21 4.71
N PHE A 412 -4.68 -10.96 5.56
CA PHE A 412 -3.35 -10.54 5.15
C PHE A 412 -2.65 -11.60 4.27
N THR A 413 -2.67 -12.87 4.68
CA THR A 413 -2.00 -13.94 3.92
C THR A 413 -2.71 -14.28 2.62
N LYS A 414 -4.05 -14.15 2.57
CA LYS A 414 -4.80 -14.22 1.32
C LYS A 414 -4.35 -13.13 0.36
N LYS A 415 -4.22 -11.89 0.82
CA LYS A 415 -3.74 -10.77 0.00
C LYS A 415 -2.34 -11.01 -0.55
N LEU A 416 -1.45 -11.58 0.25
CA LEU A 416 -0.12 -12.00 -0.21
C LEU A 416 -0.18 -13.12 -1.26
N ALA A 417 -1.06 -14.10 -1.09
CA ALA A 417 -1.22 -15.19 -2.05
C ALA A 417 -1.80 -14.70 -3.39
N GLU A 418 -2.76 -13.76 -3.35
CA GLU A 418 -3.35 -13.11 -4.54
C GLU A 418 -2.29 -12.38 -5.40
N VAL A 419 -1.14 -11.96 -4.82
CA VAL A 419 -0.02 -11.42 -5.60
C VAL A 419 0.54 -12.46 -6.56
N GLY A 420 0.56 -13.74 -6.16
CA GLY A 420 0.99 -14.84 -7.01
C GLY A 420 0.15 -14.91 -8.30
N THR A 421 -1.17 -14.76 -8.17
CA THR A 421 -2.11 -14.72 -9.29
C THR A 421 -1.79 -13.59 -10.26
N LYS A 422 -1.48 -12.41 -9.73
CA LYS A 422 -1.18 -11.21 -10.53
C LYS A 422 0.20 -11.21 -11.18
N CYS A 423 1.20 -11.83 -10.54
CA CYS A 423 2.60 -11.61 -10.91
C CYS A 423 3.33 -12.86 -11.40
N CYS A 424 3.03 -14.05 -10.88
CA CYS A 424 3.85 -15.23 -11.18
C CYS A 424 3.68 -15.74 -12.61
N HIS A 425 2.64 -15.34 -13.33
CA HIS A 425 2.43 -15.67 -14.74
C HIS A 425 3.23 -14.77 -15.71
N LEU A 426 3.82 -13.68 -15.21
CA LEU A 426 4.62 -12.75 -16.00
C LEU A 426 6.00 -13.34 -16.33
N SER A 427 6.70 -12.70 -17.27
CA SER A 427 8.09 -13.00 -17.59
C SER A 427 9.01 -12.72 -16.39
N GLU A 428 10.15 -13.42 -16.30
CA GLU A 428 11.04 -13.36 -15.12
C GLU A 428 11.46 -11.92 -14.75
N ASP A 429 11.69 -11.07 -15.75
CA ASP A 429 12.03 -9.65 -15.61
C ASP A 429 10.88 -8.78 -15.07
N LYS A 430 9.63 -9.27 -15.12
CA LYS A 430 8.43 -8.56 -14.66
C LYS A 430 7.87 -9.07 -13.34
N ILE A 431 8.22 -10.30 -12.93
CA ILE A 431 7.74 -10.89 -11.67
C ILE A 431 8.12 -10.00 -10.50
N PHE A 432 9.40 -9.62 -10.40
CA PHE A 432 9.92 -8.87 -9.26
C PHE A 432 9.30 -7.47 -9.11
N PRO A 433 9.29 -6.60 -10.14
CA PRO A 433 8.64 -5.29 -10.05
C PRO A 433 7.12 -5.41 -9.80
N CYS A 434 6.44 -6.40 -10.36
CA CYS A 434 5.02 -6.64 -10.09
C CYS A 434 4.78 -7.01 -8.62
N ALA A 435 5.55 -7.97 -8.10
CA ALA A 435 5.36 -8.52 -6.77
C ALA A 435 5.65 -7.47 -5.70
N GLU A 436 6.79 -6.77 -5.75
CA GLU A 436 7.10 -5.76 -4.72
C GLU A 436 6.13 -4.56 -4.76
N THR A 437 5.59 -4.20 -5.93
CA THR A 437 4.54 -3.17 -6.03
C THR A 437 3.24 -3.64 -5.34
N ASN A 438 2.83 -4.90 -5.53
CA ASN A 438 1.59 -5.44 -4.98
C ASN A 438 1.71 -5.95 -3.52
N VAL A 439 2.93 -6.17 -3.00
CA VAL A 439 3.20 -6.63 -1.62
C VAL A 439 3.33 -5.46 -0.63
N SER A 440 3.09 -4.22 -1.07
CA SER A 440 3.12 -3.03 -0.20
C SER A 440 2.03 -3.12 0.87
N ILE A 441 2.36 -3.76 1.99
CA ILE A 441 1.45 -3.97 3.10
C ILE A 441 1.74 -2.93 4.18
N HIS A 442 0.69 -2.20 4.55
CA HIS A 442 0.64 -1.46 5.79
C HIS A 442 0.59 -2.45 6.97
N TYR A 443 1.77 -2.77 7.52
CA TYR A 443 1.84 -3.43 8.81
C TYR A 443 1.53 -2.38 9.89
N ALA A 444 0.52 -2.66 10.73
CA ALA A 444 0.26 -1.85 11.90
C ALA A 444 1.53 -1.78 12.76
N SER A 445 1.90 -0.58 13.20
CA SER A 445 3.12 -0.31 13.95
C SER A 445 3.10 -0.82 15.40
N SER A 446 2.14 -1.67 15.77
CA SER A 446 1.89 -2.13 17.14
C SER A 446 1.75 -3.65 17.29
N ILE A 447 2.17 -4.45 16.30
CA ILE A 447 2.03 -5.92 16.34
C ILE A 447 2.97 -6.54 17.39
N ASN A 448 4.29 -6.38 17.22
CA ASN A 448 5.31 -6.77 18.19
C ASN A 448 6.60 -5.96 17.93
N PRO A 449 7.54 -5.88 18.90
CA PRO A 449 8.72 -5.02 18.79
C PRO A 449 9.60 -5.29 17.57
N ASN A 450 9.70 -6.55 17.12
CA ASN A 450 10.51 -6.93 15.97
C ASN A 450 9.89 -6.43 14.66
N VAL A 451 8.56 -6.55 14.53
CA VAL A 451 7.81 -6.00 13.40
C VAL A 451 7.85 -4.48 13.42
N CYS A 452 7.64 -3.85 14.57
CA CYS A 452 7.75 -2.40 14.74
C CYS A 452 9.10 -1.89 14.24
N LYS A 453 10.19 -2.57 14.62
CA LYS A 453 11.54 -2.27 14.17
C LYS A 453 11.65 -2.37 12.65
N CYS A 454 11.22 -3.48 12.04
CA CYS A 454 11.24 -3.61 10.58
C CYS A 454 10.40 -2.54 9.84
N CYS A 455 9.30 -2.09 10.44
CA CYS A 455 8.43 -1.07 9.85
C CYS A 455 9.01 0.34 9.90
N SER A 456 9.88 0.63 10.88
CA SER A 456 10.39 1.96 11.18
C SER A 456 11.87 2.17 10.83
N ASP A 457 12.71 1.12 10.81
CA ASP A 457 14.16 1.26 10.64
C ASP A 457 14.53 1.71 9.22
N SER A 458 13.93 1.12 8.19
CA SER A 458 14.25 1.42 6.79
C SER A 458 13.15 1.00 5.85
N TYR A 459 12.69 1.94 5.01
CA TYR A 459 11.73 1.66 3.96
C TYR A 459 12.25 0.61 2.96
N ALA A 460 13.48 0.80 2.45
CA ALA A 460 14.10 -0.08 1.46
C ALA A 460 14.36 -1.51 1.97
N LEU A 461 14.60 -1.66 3.27
CA LEU A 461 14.90 -2.94 3.93
C LEU A 461 13.69 -3.55 4.65
N ARG A 462 12.51 -2.94 4.58
CA ARG A 462 11.32 -3.42 5.30
C ARG A 462 10.97 -4.86 4.92
N ARG A 463 10.85 -5.16 3.62
CA ARG A 463 10.53 -6.52 3.14
C ARG A 463 11.58 -7.55 3.56
N PRO A 464 12.89 -7.37 3.31
CA PRO A 464 13.89 -8.34 3.75
C PRO A 464 13.91 -8.50 5.28
N CYS A 465 13.74 -7.42 6.04
CA CYS A 465 13.63 -7.47 7.50
C CYS A 465 12.46 -8.36 7.95
N ILE A 466 11.24 -8.12 7.45
CA ILE A 466 10.05 -8.92 7.79
C ILE A 466 10.22 -10.38 7.36
N THR A 467 10.81 -10.64 6.19
CA THR A 467 11.03 -12.02 5.71
C THR A 467 12.09 -12.77 6.51
N ALA A 468 13.04 -12.06 7.12
CA ALA A 468 14.07 -12.63 7.98
C ALA A 468 13.59 -12.91 9.41
N LEU A 469 12.41 -12.38 9.82
CA LEU A 469 11.84 -12.68 11.12
C LEU A 469 11.55 -14.17 11.27
N GLY A 470 11.99 -14.72 12.40
CA GLY A 470 11.68 -16.07 12.86
C GLY A 470 10.45 -16.09 13.77
N ILE A 471 10.44 -17.02 14.72
CA ILE A 471 9.42 -17.09 15.77
C ILE A 471 9.60 -15.89 16.72
N ASP A 472 8.51 -15.23 17.12
CA ASP A 472 8.57 -14.23 18.17
C ASP A 472 8.81 -14.89 19.54
N GLU A 473 10.04 -14.78 20.06
CA GLU A 473 10.45 -15.35 21.34
C GLU A 473 9.73 -14.73 22.55
N LYS A 474 9.15 -13.53 22.41
CA LYS A 474 8.40 -12.86 23.48
C LYS A 474 6.91 -13.24 23.48
N TYR A 475 6.46 -13.98 22.49
CA TYR A 475 5.08 -14.43 22.44
C TYR A 475 4.81 -15.48 23.51
N VAL A 476 3.75 -15.26 24.29
CA VAL A 476 3.25 -16.24 25.26
C VAL A 476 2.22 -17.12 24.56
N PRO A 477 2.49 -18.43 24.36
CA PRO A 477 1.57 -19.31 23.69
C PRO A 477 0.21 -19.39 24.40
N VAL A 478 -0.87 -19.50 23.63
CA VAL A 478 -2.20 -19.71 24.20
C VAL A 478 -2.27 -21.07 24.89
N PRO A 479 -3.00 -21.22 26.00
CA PRO A 479 -3.18 -22.52 26.62
C PRO A 479 -3.96 -23.45 25.68
N LEU A 480 -3.62 -24.73 25.71
CA LEU A 480 -4.39 -25.76 25.01
C LEU A 480 -5.61 -26.11 25.85
N THR A 481 -6.76 -25.55 25.49
CA THR A 481 -8.06 -25.86 26.07
C THR A 481 -8.91 -26.66 25.06
N PRO A 482 -9.85 -27.51 25.53
CA PRO A 482 -10.79 -28.19 24.65
C PRO A 482 -11.56 -27.21 23.74
N ASP A 483 -11.91 -26.04 24.27
CA ASP A 483 -12.60 -24.97 23.54
C ASP A 483 -11.80 -24.39 22.36
N LEU A 484 -10.48 -24.60 22.34
CA LEU A 484 -9.63 -24.17 21.21
C LEU A 484 -9.91 -25.00 19.95
N PHE A 485 -10.44 -26.22 20.12
CA PHE A 485 -10.67 -27.21 19.08
C PHE A 485 -12.01 -27.92 19.26
N THR A 486 -13.11 -27.15 19.30
CA THR A 486 -14.46 -27.68 19.22
C THR A 486 -14.90 -27.84 17.76
N PHE A 487 -15.45 -29.02 17.46
CA PHE A 487 -15.85 -29.43 16.12
C PHE A 487 -17.34 -29.78 16.16
N HIS A 488 -18.09 -29.29 15.17
CA HIS A 488 -19.53 -29.48 15.07
C HIS A 488 -19.91 -30.02 13.70
N GLU A 489 -21.15 -30.45 13.53
CA GLU A 489 -21.68 -30.97 12.27
C GLU A 489 -21.59 -29.98 11.09
N ASP A 490 -21.41 -28.67 11.37
CA ASP A 490 -21.17 -27.64 10.35
C ASP A 490 -19.88 -27.88 9.53
N LEU A 491 -18.96 -28.70 10.03
CA LEU A 491 -17.79 -29.22 9.31
C LEU A 491 -18.13 -30.07 8.08
N CYS A 492 -19.36 -30.57 8.01
CA CYS A 492 -19.82 -31.43 6.91
C CYS A 492 -20.53 -30.64 5.79
N ALA A 493 -20.71 -29.32 5.96
CA ALA A 493 -21.58 -28.53 5.09
C ALA A 493 -21.00 -28.25 3.69
N THR A 494 -19.81 -27.65 3.59
CA THR A 494 -19.22 -27.23 2.29
C THR A 494 -17.69 -27.29 2.29
N GLU A 495 -17.10 -27.46 1.10
CA GLU A 495 -15.64 -27.40 0.89
C GLU A 495 -15.04 -26.04 1.31
N GLU A 496 -15.73 -24.92 1.07
CA GLU A 496 -15.25 -23.60 1.50
C GLU A 496 -15.18 -23.48 3.03
N ARG A 497 -16.16 -24.05 3.73
CA ARG A 497 -16.21 -24.06 5.20
C ARG A 497 -15.11 -24.91 5.80
N GLU A 498 -14.87 -26.09 5.22
CA GLU A 498 -13.73 -26.95 5.55
C GLU A 498 -12.41 -26.18 5.43
N VAL A 499 -12.19 -25.55 4.26
CA VAL A 499 -10.96 -24.81 3.97
C VAL A 499 -10.72 -23.71 5.00
N HIS A 500 -11.76 -22.92 5.30
CA HIS A 500 -11.66 -21.86 6.30
C HIS A 500 -11.29 -22.41 7.69
N LEU A 501 -11.94 -23.48 8.13
CA LEU A 501 -11.69 -24.09 9.43
C LEU A 501 -10.30 -24.70 9.54
N LEU A 502 -9.78 -25.31 8.47
CA LEU A 502 -8.41 -25.83 8.43
C LEU A 502 -7.37 -24.71 8.60
N LEU A 503 -7.59 -23.56 7.98
CA LEU A 503 -6.72 -22.40 8.15
C LEU A 503 -6.78 -21.84 9.59
N VAL A 504 -7.96 -21.81 10.21
CA VAL A 504 -8.11 -21.39 11.61
C VAL A 504 -7.41 -22.39 12.55
N LEU A 505 -7.57 -23.68 12.31
CA LEU A 505 -6.88 -24.75 13.05
C LEU A 505 -5.36 -24.58 12.96
N LEU A 506 -4.81 -24.33 11.76
CA LEU A 506 -3.39 -24.04 11.55
C LEU A 506 -2.90 -22.88 12.42
N ILE A 507 -3.65 -21.77 12.43
CA ILE A 507 -3.31 -20.59 13.24
C ILE A 507 -3.31 -20.96 14.73
N SER A 508 -4.38 -21.60 15.21
CA SER A 508 -4.53 -21.99 16.61
C SER A 508 -3.42 -22.94 17.07
N LEU A 509 -3.03 -23.91 16.24
CA LEU A 509 -1.93 -24.83 16.53
C LEU A 509 -0.59 -24.11 16.67
N ILE A 510 -0.30 -23.15 15.79
CA ILE A 510 0.95 -22.38 15.85
C ILE A 510 0.93 -21.42 17.04
N LYS A 511 -0.20 -20.80 17.35
CA LYS A 511 -0.35 -19.96 18.55
C LYS A 511 -0.23 -20.77 19.84
N TYR A 512 -0.68 -22.01 19.84
CA TYR A 512 -0.48 -22.93 20.96
C TYR A 512 0.99 -23.40 21.06
N LYS A 513 1.60 -23.72 19.91
CA LYS A 513 2.95 -24.25 19.84
C LYS A 513 3.74 -23.58 18.71
N PRO A 514 4.35 -22.42 18.95
CA PRO A 514 5.06 -21.67 17.90
C PRO A 514 6.22 -22.44 17.26
N THR A 515 6.81 -23.38 18.02
CA THR A 515 7.90 -24.27 17.61
C THR A 515 7.44 -25.54 16.87
N ILE A 516 6.15 -25.65 16.54
CA ILE A 516 5.62 -26.80 15.81
C ILE A 516 6.32 -26.94 14.44
N THR A 517 6.79 -28.14 14.14
CA THR A 517 7.45 -28.44 12.85
C THR A 517 6.42 -28.75 11.77
N ASP A 518 6.86 -28.71 10.51
CA ASP A 518 5.99 -28.98 9.37
C ASP A 518 5.50 -30.45 9.36
N GLU A 519 6.33 -31.40 9.85
CA GLU A 519 5.94 -32.81 10.01
C GLU A 519 4.87 -32.98 11.10
N GLN A 520 4.98 -32.24 12.20
CA GLN A 520 3.99 -32.26 13.28
C GLN A 520 2.66 -31.66 12.81
N LEU A 521 2.71 -30.52 12.11
CA LEU A 521 1.55 -29.92 11.47
C LEU A 521 0.89 -30.89 10.50
N LYS A 522 1.67 -31.52 9.61
CA LYS A 522 1.15 -32.51 8.64
C LYS A 522 0.47 -33.68 9.34
N THR A 523 1.03 -34.18 10.43
CA THR A 523 0.45 -35.28 11.22
C THR A 523 -0.90 -34.88 11.82
N ILE A 524 -0.97 -33.69 12.44
CA ILE A 524 -2.21 -33.20 13.05
C ILE A 524 -3.28 -32.92 12.00
N ILE A 525 -2.91 -32.31 10.86
CA ILE A 525 -3.84 -32.05 9.74
C ILE A 525 -4.39 -33.37 9.19
N THR A 526 -3.54 -34.39 9.02
CA THR A 526 -3.98 -35.72 8.55
C THR A 526 -4.98 -36.34 9.54
N SER A 527 -4.70 -36.22 10.84
CA SER A 527 -5.62 -36.68 11.89
C SER A 527 -6.95 -35.93 11.87
N PHE A 528 -6.94 -34.62 11.64
CA PHE A 528 -8.14 -33.79 11.53
C PHE A 528 -8.99 -34.19 10.30
N LEU A 529 -8.36 -34.35 9.13
CA LEU A 529 -9.05 -34.76 7.91
C LEU A 529 -9.68 -36.16 8.06
N GLY A 530 -8.96 -37.10 8.66
CA GLY A 530 -9.48 -38.45 8.93
C GLY A 530 -10.67 -38.44 9.91
N MET A 531 -10.60 -37.64 10.97
CA MET A 531 -11.72 -37.44 11.90
C MET A 531 -12.94 -36.86 11.19
N ARG A 532 -12.75 -35.82 10.36
CA ARG A 532 -13.84 -35.20 9.61
C ARG A 532 -14.50 -36.19 8.65
N GLU A 533 -13.69 -36.93 7.88
CA GLU A 533 -14.20 -37.94 6.95
C GLU A 533 -15.03 -39.00 7.69
N LYS A 534 -14.56 -39.44 8.87
CA LYS A 534 -15.28 -40.39 9.71
C LYS A 534 -16.62 -39.81 10.20
N CYS A 535 -16.62 -38.63 10.81
CA CYS A 535 -17.82 -38.08 11.45
C CYS A 535 -18.85 -37.53 10.48
N CYS A 536 -18.45 -37.04 9.31
CA CYS A 536 -19.40 -36.65 8.27
C CYS A 536 -20.09 -37.83 7.58
N LYS A 537 -19.61 -39.06 7.80
CA LYS A 537 -20.25 -40.31 7.33
C LYS A 537 -21.06 -41.01 8.44
N ALA A 538 -21.04 -40.50 9.67
CA ALA A 538 -21.76 -41.09 10.81
C ALA A 538 -23.26 -40.74 10.76
N GLU A 539 -24.11 -41.59 11.36
CA GLU A 539 -25.56 -41.34 11.46
C GLU A 539 -25.89 -40.10 12.29
N ASN A 540 -25.07 -39.79 13.30
CA ASN A 540 -25.15 -38.56 14.09
C ASN A 540 -23.77 -37.90 14.11
N SER A 541 -23.56 -36.95 13.19
CA SER A 541 -22.27 -36.28 13.02
C SER A 541 -21.87 -35.47 14.25
N GLU A 542 -22.81 -34.76 14.89
CA GLU A 542 -22.55 -33.96 16.09
C GLU A 542 -22.04 -34.82 17.25
N ALA A 543 -22.71 -35.95 17.50
CA ALA A 543 -22.27 -36.90 18.53
C ALA A 543 -20.88 -37.48 18.22
N CYS A 544 -20.62 -37.85 16.96
CA CYS A 544 -19.31 -38.35 16.54
C CYS A 544 -18.19 -37.33 16.78
N PHE A 545 -18.39 -36.06 16.41
CA PHE A 545 -17.38 -35.03 16.65
C PHE A 545 -17.12 -34.86 18.15
N GLY A 546 -18.17 -34.88 18.98
CA GLY A 546 -18.03 -34.84 20.44
C GLY A 546 -17.16 -35.97 21.01
N GLU A 547 -17.27 -37.18 20.45
CA GLU A 547 -16.45 -38.34 20.84
C GLU A 547 -15.00 -38.26 20.32
N GLU A 548 -14.81 -37.78 19.09
CA GLU A 548 -13.49 -37.70 18.44
C GLU A 548 -12.62 -36.52 18.91
N VAL A 549 -13.18 -35.52 19.61
CA VAL A 549 -12.40 -34.40 20.18
C VAL A 549 -11.28 -34.90 21.08
N ALA A 550 -11.55 -35.85 21.99
CA ALA A 550 -10.55 -36.33 22.94
C ALA A 550 -9.38 -37.09 22.26
N PRO A 551 -9.62 -38.03 21.33
CA PRO A 551 -8.58 -38.62 20.48
C PRO A 551 -7.75 -37.58 19.71
N PHE A 552 -8.40 -36.60 19.09
CA PHE A 552 -7.71 -35.55 18.35
C PHE A 552 -6.83 -34.68 19.25
N PHE A 553 -7.35 -34.31 20.42
CA PHE A 553 -6.62 -33.56 21.44
C PHE A 553 -5.40 -34.35 21.94
N SER A 554 -5.55 -35.66 22.15
CA SER A 554 -4.44 -36.55 22.49
C SER A 554 -3.36 -36.57 21.40
N CYS A 555 -3.76 -36.56 20.12
CA CYS A 555 -2.83 -36.45 18.99
C CYS A 555 -1.97 -35.17 19.10
N ILE A 556 -2.59 -34.02 19.39
CA ILE A 556 -1.87 -32.75 19.60
C ILE A 556 -0.93 -32.83 20.81
N PHE A 557 -1.38 -33.39 21.93
CA PHE A 557 -0.57 -33.56 23.14
C PHE A 557 0.64 -34.47 22.91
N ASN A 558 0.47 -35.56 22.17
CA ASN A 558 1.53 -36.52 21.87
C ASN A 558 2.60 -35.95 20.93
N GLN A 559 2.34 -34.82 20.26
CA GLN A 559 3.35 -34.05 19.55
C GLN A 559 4.21 -33.16 20.49
N LYS A 560 4.01 -33.17 21.82
CA LYS A 560 4.99 -32.66 22.78
C LYS A 560 6.18 -33.63 22.80
N GLY A 561 7.29 -33.23 22.20
CA GLY A 561 8.48 -34.09 22.12
C GLY A 561 8.88 -34.63 23.49
N ARG A 562 9.11 -35.95 23.57
CA ARG A 562 9.96 -36.51 24.63
C ARG A 562 11.33 -35.85 24.53
N PRO A 563 11.96 -35.45 25.65
CA PRO A 563 13.41 -35.22 25.65
C PRO A 563 14.08 -36.49 25.15
N ALA A 564 15.14 -36.36 24.37
CA ALA A 564 16.01 -37.47 24.02
C ALA A 564 16.59 -38.07 25.31
N LEU A 565 15.95 -39.12 25.82
CA LEU A 565 16.55 -39.99 26.83
C LEU A 565 17.67 -40.75 26.14
N SER A 566 18.89 -40.29 26.36
CA SER A 566 20.08 -41.10 26.20
C SER A 566 19.87 -42.44 26.91
N LYS A 567 20.23 -43.52 26.22
CA LYS A 567 20.26 -44.87 26.79
C LYS A 567 21.13 -44.85 28.06
N GLY A 568 20.54 -45.21 29.20
CA GLY A 568 21.31 -45.61 30.37
C GLY A 568 20.58 -45.41 31.69
N GLY A 569 20.23 -46.51 32.34
CA GLY A 569 20.17 -46.57 33.81
C GLY A 569 18.78 -46.45 34.45
N VAL A 570 18.23 -47.61 34.78
CA VAL A 570 17.30 -47.81 35.90
C VAL A 570 17.85 -47.17 37.18
N VAL A 571 17.04 -46.45 37.96
CA VAL A 571 16.90 -46.58 39.43
C VAL A 571 15.57 -45.90 39.88
N TYR A 572 14.78 -46.65 40.64
CA TYR A 572 13.61 -46.22 41.45
C TYR A 572 14.03 -45.28 42.61
N ALA A 573 13.18 -44.32 42.99
CA ALA A 573 12.75 -44.15 44.39
C ALA A 573 11.77 -42.97 44.58
N GLN A 574 10.91 -43.15 45.58
CA GLN A 574 9.81 -42.33 46.06
C GLN A 574 10.27 -41.08 46.82
N SER A 575 9.47 -40.01 46.74
CA SER A 575 8.81 -39.35 47.89
C SER A 575 7.87 -38.26 47.38
#